data_AF-A0A8J5U9U0-F1
#
_entry.id   AF-A0A8J5U9U0-F1
#
_cell.length_a   1.000
_cell.length_b   1.000
_cell.length_c   1.000
_cell.angle_alpha   90.00
_cell.angle_beta   90.00
_cell.angle_gamma   90.00
#
_symmetry.space_group_name_H-M   'P 1'
#
loop_
_entity.id
_entity.type
_entity.pdbx_description
1 polymer ?
#
loop_
_entity_poly.entity_id
_entity_poly.type
_entity_poly.pdbx_seq_one_letter_code
_entity_poly.pdbx_strand_id
1 'polypeptide(L)'
;MLISVGIAIQAVLLGLALFTAILRCWTRLYYERKKLTLSEYFACIGWIFALGWFITSTVSMLILVHHPPAGPDLLIPSVDYQKTVWVAEYFFDTGIYWPKLSILAFYWYLIPEVFQSLRAILYIITTYLISCMTTSILLNTLIARPISDNWSVENQLNSAWNSLPNFLTQWCLNFSTDLILFCFPFFILKHLTLRTEQKLGLVGVFSLGAITMSVSLARFIISNAADYQLDYPSGNALCMAEMATAVVVVCLPGLKKLIMRSRTPTNTTSQGFSSKQSSSSHSSNMRGFKSRTASQAYAEWGVMDDEIELATQPQQSHLPGELQDVGKLL
;
A
#
# COMPACT_ATOMS: atom_id res chain seq x y z
N MET A 1 2.46 30.38 20.15
CA MET A 1 1.17 30.17 19.47
C MET A 1 1.30 29.20 18.29
N LEU A 2 2.25 29.42 17.37
CA LEU A 2 2.44 28.57 16.17
C LEU A 2 2.70 27.09 16.50
N ILE A 3 3.59 26.80 17.45
CA ILE A 3 3.93 25.43 17.90
C ILE A 3 2.70 24.68 18.41
N SER A 4 1.91 25.31 19.29
CA SER A 4 0.70 24.71 19.86
C SER A 4 -0.35 24.39 18.77
N VAL A 5 -0.50 25.26 17.78
CA VAL A 5 -1.38 25.02 16.63
C VAL A 5 -0.86 23.86 15.79
N GLY A 6 0.44 23.80 15.50
CA GLY A 6 1.06 22.69 14.78
C GLY A 6 0.85 21.33 15.46
N ILE A 7 1.05 21.27 16.78
CA ILE A 7 0.79 20.05 17.58
C ILE A 7 -0.69 19.66 17.51
N ALA A 8 -1.61 20.62 17.64
CA ALA A 8 -3.04 20.35 17.58
C ALA A 8 -3.46 19.78 16.22
N ILE A 9 -2.95 20.34 15.11
CA ILE A 9 -3.20 19.83 13.75
C ILE A 9 -2.71 18.39 13.63
N GLN A 10 -1.48 18.11 14.09
CA GLN A 10 -0.92 16.76 14.02
C GLN A 10 -1.75 15.76 14.85
N ALA A 11 -2.19 16.14 16.05
CA ALA A 11 -3.03 15.31 16.92
C ALA A 11 -4.38 14.97 16.27
N VAL A 12 -5.02 15.95 15.62
CA VAL A 12 -6.30 15.74 14.90
C VAL A 12 -6.11 14.77 13.74
N LEU A 13 -5.05 14.93 12.95
CA LEU A 13 -4.74 14.03 11.84
C LEU A 13 -4.44 12.61 12.32
N LEU A 14 -3.67 12.47 13.39
CA LEU A 14 -3.36 11.19 14.01
C LEU A 14 -4.62 10.50 14.56
N GLY A 15 -5.50 11.26 15.21
CA GLY A 15 -6.78 10.77 15.73
C GLY A 15 -7.71 10.30 14.61
N LEU A 16 -7.77 11.01 13.49
CA LEU A 16 -8.53 10.60 12.31
C LEU A 16 -7.97 9.29 11.72
N ALA A 17 -6.64 9.18 11.62
CA ALA A 17 -5.99 7.94 11.18
C ALA A 17 -6.27 6.77 12.13
N LEU A 18 -6.27 7.00 13.45
CA LEU A 18 -6.60 5.98 14.44
C LEU A 18 -8.04 5.50 14.27
N PHE A 19 -8.97 6.45 14.18
CA PHE A 19 -10.39 6.17 14.03
C PHE A 19 -10.66 5.29 12.80
N THR A 20 -10.07 5.62 11.66
CA THR A 20 -10.23 4.84 10.43
C THR A 20 -9.59 3.46 10.50
N ALA A 21 -8.42 3.32 11.14
CA ALA A 21 -7.77 2.03 11.37
C ALA A 21 -8.59 1.11 12.31
N ILE A 22 -9.12 1.65 13.41
CA ILE A 22 -10.02 0.93 14.32
C ILE A 22 -11.26 0.50 13.57
N LEU A 23 -11.90 1.42 12.82
CA LEU A 23 -13.12 1.12 12.09
C LEU A 23 -12.88 0.01 11.05
N ARG A 24 -11.73 -0.01 10.38
CA ARG A 24 -11.36 -1.09 9.45
C ARG A 24 -11.26 -2.44 10.19
N CYS A 25 -10.54 -2.48 11.30
CA CYS A 25 -10.38 -3.71 12.10
C CYS A 25 -11.73 -4.20 12.65
N TRP A 26 -12.54 -3.29 13.18
CA TRP A 26 -13.87 -3.58 13.71
C TRP A 26 -14.82 -4.11 12.62
N THR A 27 -14.82 -3.48 11.44
CA THR A 27 -15.60 -3.96 10.28
C THR A 27 -15.22 -5.40 9.94
N ARG A 28 -13.93 -5.73 9.90
CA ARG A 28 -13.50 -7.08 9.53
C ARG A 28 -13.79 -8.13 10.61
N LEU A 29 -13.50 -7.81 11.87
CA LEU A 29 -13.70 -8.73 12.99
C LEU A 29 -15.17 -8.94 13.34
N TYR A 30 -15.93 -7.86 13.44
CA TYR A 30 -17.29 -7.91 13.97
C TYR A 30 -18.33 -8.03 12.85
N TYR A 31 -18.18 -7.24 11.78
CA TYR A 31 -19.17 -7.20 10.70
C TYR A 31 -18.98 -8.33 9.68
N GLU A 32 -17.74 -8.59 9.25
CA GLU A 32 -17.45 -9.70 8.34
C GLU A 32 -17.25 -11.05 9.07
N ARG A 33 -17.05 -11.04 10.39
CA ARG A 33 -16.68 -12.22 11.20
C ARG A 33 -15.47 -12.98 10.64
N LYS A 34 -14.50 -12.24 10.10
CA LYS A 34 -13.27 -12.79 9.54
C LYS A 34 -12.08 -12.47 10.43
N LYS A 35 -11.06 -13.31 10.36
CA LYS A 35 -9.76 -13.05 10.99
C LYS A 35 -9.09 -11.84 10.33
N LEU A 36 -8.26 -11.13 11.11
CA LEU A 36 -7.38 -10.08 10.59
C LEU A 36 -6.40 -10.68 9.60
N THR A 37 -6.19 -9.99 8.48
CA THR A 37 -5.15 -10.34 7.51
C THR A 37 -3.93 -9.47 7.69
N LEU A 38 -2.83 -9.82 7.03
CA LEU A 38 -1.60 -9.04 7.03
C LEU A 38 -1.85 -7.57 6.66
N SER A 39 -2.83 -7.29 5.79
CA SER A 39 -3.22 -5.92 5.44
C SER A 39 -3.63 -5.10 6.67
N GLU A 40 -4.44 -5.64 7.58
CA GLU A 40 -4.85 -4.92 8.80
C GLU A 40 -3.66 -4.70 9.74
N TYR A 41 -2.81 -5.71 9.93
CA TYR A 41 -1.63 -5.57 10.78
C TYR A 41 -0.68 -4.49 10.27
N PHE A 42 -0.38 -4.47 8.97
CA PHE A 42 0.48 -3.44 8.39
C PHE A 42 -0.11 -2.03 8.49
N ALA A 43 -1.43 -1.88 8.35
CA ALA A 43 -2.08 -0.57 8.55
C ALA A 43 -1.96 -0.09 10.00
N CYS A 44 -2.17 -0.99 10.98
CA CYS A 44 -1.98 -0.68 12.39
C CYS A 44 -0.51 -0.32 12.72
N ILE A 45 0.45 -1.05 12.14
CA ILE A 45 1.88 -0.73 12.30
C ILE A 45 2.17 0.66 11.72
N GLY A 46 1.65 0.99 10.53
CA GLY A 46 1.79 2.33 9.95
C GLY A 46 1.25 3.43 10.87
N TRP A 47 0.12 3.19 11.53
CA TRP A 47 -0.40 4.11 12.54
C TRP A 47 0.51 4.25 13.78
N ILE A 48 1.09 3.14 14.26
CA ILE A 48 2.04 3.16 15.38
C ILE A 48 3.28 4.00 15.03
N PHE A 49 3.79 3.89 13.79
CA PHE A 49 4.89 4.73 13.33
C PHE A 49 4.48 6.21 13.23
N ALA A 50 3.25 6.52 12.79
CA ALA A 50 2.72 7.88 12.80
C ALA A 50 2.58 8.46 14.22
N LEU A 51 2.20 7.63 15.20
CA LEU A 51 2.22 7.99 16.62
C LEU A 51 3.65 8.26 17.10
N GLY A 52 4.62 7.44 16.69
CA GLY A 52 6.05 7.65 16.96
C GLY A 52 6.52 9.01 16.45
N TRP A 53 6.23 9.32 15.18
CA TRP A 53 6.50 10.63 14.58
C TRP A 53 5.86 11.77 15.38
N PHE A 54 4.58 11.65 15.74
CA PHE A 54 3.87 12.67 16.51
C PHE A 54 4.55 12.95 17.86
N ILE A 55 4.95 11.90 18.58
CA ILE A 55 5.63 12.01 19.87
C ILE A 55 6.99 12.71 19.69
N THR A 56 7.83 12.23 18.77
CA THR A 56 9.17 12.78 18.56
C THR A 56 9.13 14.21 18.01
N SER A 57 8.20 14.52 17.09
CA SER A 57 7.92 15.86 16.57
C SER A 57 7.48 16.82 17.69
N THR A 58 6.61 16.35 18.60
CA THR A 58 6.16 17.16 19.73
C THR A 58 7.31 17.45 20.70
N VAL A 59 8.10 16.43 21.03
CA VAL A 59 9.28 16.59 21.90
C VAL A 59 10.31 17.52 21.27
N SER A 60 10.63 17.38 19.97
CA SER A 60 11.60 18.25 19.29
C SER A 60 11.13 19.71 19.28
N MET A 61 9.84 19.96 19.04
CA MET A 61 9.28 21.31 19.13
C MET A 61 9.31 21.89 20.55
N LEU A 62 9.10 21.08 21.59
CA LEU A 62 9.23 21.53 22.98
C LEU A 62 10.68 21.88 23.34
N ILE A 63 11.66 21.10 22.88
CA ILE A 63 13.08 21.40 23.06
C ILE A 63 13.43 22.73 22.36
N LEU A 64 12.88 22.98 21.18
CA LEU A 64 13.12 24.21 20.41
C LEU A 64 12.66 25.48 21.13
N VAL A 65 11.66 25.39 22.01
CA VAL A 65 11.23 26.53 22.85
C VAL A 65 12.33 26.97 23.82
N HIS A 66 13.10 26.02 24.35
CA HIS A 66 14.20 26.28 25.28
C HIS A 66 15.55 26.50 24.59
N HIS A 67 15.72 25.94 23.38
CA HIS A 67 16.95 26.01 22.59
C HIS A 67 16.62 26.47 21.15
N PRO A 68 16.36 27.77 20.93
CA PRO A 68 16.01 28.27 19.60
C PRO A 68 17.20 28.17 18.62
N PRO A 69 16.94 28.17 17.30
CA PRO A 69 17.97 28.22 16.28
C PRO A 69 18.90 29.43 16.47
N ALA A 70 20.21 29.25 16.30
CA ALA A 70 21.22 30.28 16.50
C ALA A 70 22.21 30.33 15.33
N GLY A 71 22.74 31.52 15.06
CA GLY A 71 23.72 31.77 14.01
C GLY A 71 23.11 31.94 12.60
N PRO A 72 23.95 32.23 11.59
CA PRO A 72 23.52 32.45 10.21
C PRO A 72 22.91 31.19 9.56
N ASP A 73 23.34 30.02 10.01
CA ASP A 73 22.91 28.71 9.48
C ASP A 73 21.72 28.12 10.24
N LEU A 74 21.09 28.87 11.16
CA LEU A 74 19.93 28.46 11.97
C LEU A 74 20.13 27.11 12.69
N LEU A 75 21.35 26.85 13.18
CA LEU A 75 21.70 25.60 13.83
C LEU A 75 21.12 25.53 15.24
N ILE A 76 20.82 24.32 15.71
CA ILE A 76 20.18 24.11 17.01
C ILE A 76 21.21 23.52 17.98
N PRO A 77 21.66 24.28 19.00
CA PRO A 77 22.75 23.88 19.88
C PRO A 77 22.29 22.91 20.99
N SER A 78 21.62 21.82 20.61
CA SER A 78 21.11 20.81 21.55
C SER A 78 21.29 19.40 21.00
N VAL A 79 22.10 18.59 21.68
CA VAL A 79 22.28 17.17 21.35
C VAL A 79 20.96 16.40 21.49
N ASP A 80 20.15 16.75 22.49
CA ASP A 80 18.86 16.08 22.71
C ASP A 80 17.88 16.37 21.59
N TYR A 81 17.89 17.59 21.02
CA TYR A 81 17.15 17.88 19.80
C TYR A 81 17.62 16.99 18.65
N GLN A 82 18.93 16.94 18.39
CA GLN A 82 19.49 16.17 17.26
C GLN A 82 19.17 14.67 17.37
N LYS A 83 19.26 14.08 18.56
CA LYS A 83 18.82 12.70 18.82
C LYS A 83 17.33 12.52 18.54
N THR A 84 16.51 13.47 18.98
CA THR A 84 15.05 13.38 18.82
C THR A 84 14.64 13.44 17.35
N VAL A 85 15.21 14.35 16.56
CA VAL A 85 14.89 14.45 15.13
C VAL A 85 15.46 13.29 14.32
N TRP A 86 16.64 12.76 14.69
CA TRP A 86 17.18 11.54 14.08
C TRP A 86 16.24 10.35 14.28
N VAL A 87 15.72 10.15 15.51
CA VAL A 87 14.71 9.12 15.78
C VAL A 87 13.39 9.40 15.03
N ALA A 88 13.00 10.66 14.91
CA ALA A 88 11.80 11.06 14.16
C ALA A 88 11.91 10.64 12.68
N GLU A 89 13.06 10.80 12.03
CA GLU A 89 13.24 10.35 10.64
C GLU A 89 12.98 8.87 10.45
N TYR A 90 13.45 8.01 11.38
CA TYR A 90 13.13 6.58 11.29
C TYR A 90 11.63 6.34 11.33
N PHE A 91 10.90 7.04 12.20
CA PHE A 91 9.46 6.90 12.28
C PHE A 91 8.77 7.35 11.00
N PHE A 92 9.21 8.44 10.38
CA PHE A 92 8.63 8.93 9.13
C PHE A 92 8.99 8.04 7.94
N ASP A 93 10.28 7.91 7.64
CA ASP A 93 10.77 7.24 6.43
C ASP A 93 10.41 5.77 6.42
N THR A 94 10.50 5.08 7.57
CA THR A 94 10.07 3.68 7.66
C THR A 94 8.55 3.57 7.75
N GLY A 95 7.91 4.52 8.45
CA GLY A 95 6.47 4.55 8.69
C GLY A 95 5.64 4.57 7.42
N ILE A 96 6.11 5.31 6.42
CA ILE A 96 5.39 5.56 5.17
C ILE A 96 5.25 4.30 4.30
N TYR A 97 6.13 3.30 4.47
CA TYR A 97 6.08 2.04 3.71
C TYR A 97 5.05 1.05 4.27
N TRP A 98 4.66 1.14 5.55
CA TRP A 98 3.72 0.20 6.15
C TRP A 98 2.30 0.25 5.55
N PRO A 99 1.68 1.43 5.31
CA PRO A 99 0.43 1.50 4.55
C PRO A 99 0.57 0.95 3.12
N LYS A 100 1.73 1.11 2.50
CA LYS A 100 2.01 0.56 1.15
C LYS A 100 2.10 -0.96 1.16
N LEU A 101 2.73 -1.54 2.18
CA LEU A 101 2.69 -2.99 2.42
C LEU A 101 1.27 -3.48 2.72
N SER A 102 0.46 -2.70 3.43
CA SER A 102 -0.94 -3.03 3.69
C SER A 102 -1.78 -3.13 2.43
N ILE A 103 -1.63 -2.20 1.48
CA ILE A 103 -2.36 -2.25 0.21
C ILE A 103 -1.83 -3.36 -0.70
N LEU A 104 -0.52 -3.61 -0.67
CA LEU A 104 0.07 -4.72 -1.41
C LEU A 104 -0.42 -6.08 -0.89
N ALA A 105 -0.48 -6.25 0.43
CA ALA A 105 -1.07 -7.44 1.06
C ALA A 105 -2.55 -7.61 0.71
N PHE A 106 -3.30 -6.50 0.55
CA PHE A 106 -4.67 -6.55 0.06
C PHE A 106 -4.73 -7.05 -1.40
N TYR A 107 -3.79 -6.65 -2.26
CA TYR A 107 -3.70 -7.19 -3.63
C TYR A 107 -3.35 -8.67 -3.67
N TRP A 108 -2.44 -9.13 -2.81
CA TRP A 108 -2.12 -10.55 -2.65
C TRP A 108 -3.36 -11.38 -2.28
N TYR A 109 -4.24 -10.83 -1.45
CA TYR A 109 -5.51 -11.46 -1.11
C TYR A 109 -6.52 -11.40 -2.27
N LEU A 110 -6.53 -10.31 -3.05
CA LEU A 110 -7.49 -10.12 -4.13
C LEU A 110 -7.18 -10.97 -5.37
N ILE A 111 -5.90 -11.12 -5.74
CA ILE A 111 -5.47 -11.81 -6.97
C ILE A 111 -5.27 -13.30 -6.66
N PRO A 112 -6.05 -14.22 -7.25
CA PRO A 112 -5.87 -15.66 -7.05
C PRO A 112 -4.49 -16.18 -7.51
N GLU A 113 -4.02 -17.29 -6.94
CA GLU A 113 -2.72 -17.91 -7.27
C GLU A 113 -2.62 -18.40 -8.71
N VAL A 114 -3.77 -18.59 -9.35
CA VAL A 114 -3.92 -19.07 -10.72
C VAL A 114 -3.31 -18.09 -11.74
N PHE A 115 -3.27 -16.79 -11.44
CA PHE A 115 -2.69 -15.77 -12.32
C PHE A 115 -1.19 -15.59 -12.08
N GLN A 116 -0.38 -16.52 -12.58
CA GLN A 116 1.06 -16.56 -12.33
C GLN A 116 1.80 -15.27 -12.77
N SER A 117 1.45 -14.68 -13.91
CA SER A 117 2.07 -13.44 -14.40
C SER A 117 1.80 -12.26 -13.46
N LEU A 118 0.57 -12.12 -12.95
CA LEU A 118 0.22 -11.06 -11.98
C LEU A 118 0.90 -11.29 -10.63
N ARG A 119 1.01 -12.54 -10.20
CA ARG A 119 1.75 -12.92 -8.98
C ARG A 119 3.25 -12.64 -9.12
N ALA A 120 3.86 -12.88 -10.28
CA ALA A 120 5.24 -12.51 -10.55
C ALA A 120 5.47 -10.99 -10.44
N ILE A 121 4.56 -10.18 -11.00
CA ILE A 121 4.62 -8.71 -10.86
C ILE A 121 4.48 -8.30 -9.38
N LEU A 122 3.55 -8.91 -8.63
CA LEU A 122 3.42 -8.64 -7.20
C LEU A 122 4.71 -8.96 -6.42
N TYR A 123 5.40 -10.05 -6.73
CA TYR A 123 6.70 -10.36 -6.12
C TYR A 123 7.74 -9.28 -6.44
N ILE A 124 7.81 -8.81 -7.69
CA ILE A 124 8.72 -7.74 -8.10
C ILE A 124 8.43 -6.45 -7.31
N ILE A 125 7.15 -6.05 -7.25
CA ILE A 125 6.72 -4.84 -6.51
C ILE A 125 7.02 -4.99 -5.02
N THR A 126 6.75 -6.15 -4.43
CA THR A 126 7.03 -6.43 -3.01
C THR A 126 8.53 -6.33 -2.73
N THR A 127 9.35 -6.92 -3.58
CA THR A 127 10.82 -6.90 -3.44
C THR A 127 11.36 -5.48 -3.58
N TYR A 128 10.87 -4.73 -4.57
CA TYR A 128 11.26 -3.33 -4.77
C TYR A 128 10.88 -2.47 -3.55
N LEU A 129 9.66 -2.61 -3.03
CA LEU A 129 9.20 -1.85 -1.87
C LEU A 129 10.03 -2.16 -0.62
N ILE A 130 10.27 -3.45 -0.33
CA ILE A 130 11.13 -3.86 0.79
C ILE A 130 12.57 -3.35 0.60
N SER A 131 13.08 -3.36 -0.63
CA SER A 131 14.39 -2.79 -0.95
C SER A 131 14.43 -1.29 -0.67
N CYS A 132 13.44 -0.52 -1.12
CA CYS A 132 13.35 0.92 -0.84
C CYS A 132 13.29 1.20 0.65
N MET A 133 12.44 0.49 1.39
CA MET A 133 12.34 0.61 2.85
C MET A 133 13.68 0.30 3.55
N THR A 134 14.36 -0.76 3.11
CA THR A 134 15.69 -1.13 3.65
C THR A 134 16.72 -0.06 3.35
N THR A 135 16.75 0.45 2.10
CA THR A 135 17.63 1.56 1.71
C THR A 135 17.35 2.81 2.53
N SER A 136 16.08 3.16 2.78
CA SER A 136 15.71 4.29 3.62
C SER A 136 16.27 4.17 5.05
N ILE A 137 16.15 2.98 5.66
CA ILE A 137 16.70 2.71 6.99
C ILE A 137 18.23 2.82 6.99
N LEU A 138 18.89 2.23 5.98
CA LEU A 138 20.34 2.26 5.86
C LEU A 138 20.86 3.68 5.64
N LEU A 139 20.19 4.50 4.82
CA LEU A 139 20.56 5.89 4.60
C LEU A 139 20.50 6.69 5.90
N ASN A 140 19.40 6.60 6.65
CA ASN A 140 19.25 7.28 7.94
C ASN A 140 20.30 6.85 8.98
N THR A 141 20.80 5.62 8.87
CA THR A 141 21.85 5.10 9.76
C THR A 141 23.24 5.55 9.30
N LEU A 142 23.49 5.48 7.99
CA LEU A 142 24.83 5.43 7.44
C LEU A 142 25.28 6.70 6.73
N ILE A 143 24.43 7.71 6.59
CA ILE A 143 24.79 8.93 5.88
C ILE A 143 25.92 9.71 6.59
N ALA A 144 25.87 9.82 7.91
CA ALA A 144 26.93 10.45 8.68
C ALA A 144 28.04 9.45 9.07
N ARG A 145 29.29 9.91 9.06
CA ARG A 145 30.50 9.11 9.32
C ARG A 145 31.45 9.90 10.23
N PRO A 146 31.63 9.51 11.51
CA PRO A 146 31.02 8.35 12.20
C PRO A 146 29.50 8.48 12.42
N ILE A 147 28.81 7.37 12.72
CA ILE A 147 27.33 7.35 12.91
C ILE A 147 26.89 8.35 13.99
N SER A 148 27.73 8.61 14.99
CA SER A 148 27.50 9.60 16.04
C SER A 148 27.29 11.02 15.54
N ASP A 149 27.74 11.32 14.34
CA ASP A 149 27.61 12.66 13.76
C ASP A 149 26.17 13.00 13.38
N ASN A 150 25.31 11.99 13.21
CA ASN A 150 23.87 12.18 13.02
C ASN A 150 23.21 12.94 14.17
N TRP A 151 23.78 12.88 15.38
CA TRP A 151 23.28 13.62 16.54
C TRP A 151 24.32 14.58 17.15
N SER A 152 25.36 14.94 16.40
CA SER A 152 26.36 15.89 16.83
C SER A 152 25.88 17.33 16.64
N VAL A 153 26.25 18.23 17.56
CA VAL A 153 25.96 19.66 17.42
C VAL A 153 26.90 20.34 16.43
N GLU A 154 28.11 19.82 16.26
CA GLU A 154 29.13 20.41 15.38
C GLU A 154 28.92 20.02 13.90
N ASN A 155 28.54 18.76 13.62
CA ASN A 155 28.41 18.25 12.25
C ASN A 155 26.94 18.15 11.79
N GLN A 156 26.05 19.01 12.32
CA GLN A 156 24.60 18.98 12.05
C GLN A 156 24.27 18.98 10.55
N LEU A 157 25.00 19.75 9.74
CA LEU A 157 24.75 19.85 8.29
C LEU A 157 24.96 18.54 7.53
N ASN A 158 25.72 17.60 8.11
CA ASN A 158 26.00 16.28 7.54
C ASN A 158 25.12 15.17 8.14
N SER A 159 24.19 15.51 9.03
CA SER A 159 23.23 14.57 9.61
C SER A 159 22.13 14.20 8.61
N ALA A 160 21.49 13.06 8.84
CA ALA A 160 20.34 12.62 8.04
C ALA A 160 19.21 13.68 7.97
N TRP A 161 18.95 14.36 9.09
CA TRP A 161 17.89 15.38 9.23
C TRP A 161 18.12 16.65 8.42
N ASN A 162 19.36 17.13 8.35
CA ASN A 162 19.66 18.42 7.70
C ASN A 162 20.22 18.27 6.28
N SER A 163 20.46 17.04 5.83
CA SER A 163 21.04 16.77 4.52
C SER A 163 19.98 16.83 3.41
N LEU A 164 20.03 17.87 2.58
CA LEU A 164 19.17 17.99 1.40
C LEU A 164 19.29 16.77 0.44
N PRO A 165 20.51 16.24 0.15
CA PRO A 165 20.63 15.00 -0.62
C PRO A 165 19.88 13.81 -0.01
N ASN A 166 19.87 13.69 1.33
CA ASN A 166 19.10 12.65 2.02
C ASN A 166 17.61 12.85 1.78
N PHE A 167 17.11 14.06 2.03
CA PHE A 167 15.71 14.42 1.84
C PHE A 167 15.22 14.10 0.41
N LEU A 168 15.99 14.52 -0.60
CA LEU A 168 15.65 14.25 -2.01
C LEU A 168 15.64 12.75 -2.32
N THR A 169 16.61 12.01 -1.79
CA THR A 169 16.70 10.55 -2.02
C THR A 169 15.53 9.82 -1.37
N GLN A 170 15.23 10.12 -0.11
CA GLN A 170 14.09 9.53 0.60
C GLN A 170 12.76 9.86 -0.08
N TRP A 171 12.59 11.11 -0.51
CA TRP A 171 11.41 11.52 -1.25
C TRP A 171 11.28 10.75 -2.59
N CYS A 172 12.36 10.59 -3.35
CA CYS A 172 12.36 9.83 -4.61
C CYS A 172 12.01 8.35 -4.40
N LEU A 173 12.54 7.71 -3.35
CA LEU A 173 12.22 6.32 -3.00
C LEU A 173 10.73 6.18 -2.64
N ASN A 174 10.22 7.09 -1.81
CA ASN A 174 8.82 7.15 -1.44
C ASN A 174 7.90 7.39 -2.66
N PHE A 175 8.20 8.39 -3.47
CA PHE A 175 7.39 8.78 -4.62
C PHE A 175 7.40 7.69 -5.72
N SER A 176 8.55 7.07 -5.98
CA SER A 176 8.64 5.98 -6.96
C SER A 176 7.83 4.74 -6.56
N THR A 177 7.79 4.40 -5.26
CA THR A 177 6.94 3.31 -4.76
C THR A 177 5.44 3.64 -4.88
N ASP A 178 5.04 4.90 -4.67
CA ASP A 178 3.66 5.34 -4.90
C ASP A 178 3.28 5.22 -6.37
N LEU A 179 4.16 5.65 -7.28
CA LEU A 179 3.94 5.57 -8.72
C LEU A 179 3.74 4.13 -9.19
N ILE A 180 4.56 3.19 -8.70
CA ILE A 180 4.43 1.77 -9.05
C ILE A 180 3.09 1.20 -8.57
N LEU A 181 2.68 1.49 -7.33
CA LEU A 181 1.41 1.04 -6.79
C LEU A 181 0.20 1.66 -7.52
N PHE A 182 0.33 2.92 -7.94
CA PHE A 182 -0.65 3.60 -8.77
C PHE A 182 -0.77 3.00 -10.17
N CYS A 183 0.35 2.62 -10.79
CA CYS A 183 0.38 2.00 -12.12
C CYS A 183 -0.07 0.54 -12.12
N PHE A 184 0.14 -0.20 -11.02
CA PHE A 184 -0.16 -1.63 -10.92
C PHE A 184 -1.59 -2.02 -11.37
N PRO A 185 -2.66 -1.31 -10.94
CA PRO A 185 -4.01 -1.46 -11.47
C PRO A 185 -4.14 -1.55 -13.00
N PHE A 186 -3.42 -0.71 -13.73
CA PHE A 186 -3.52 -0.63 -15.19
C PHE A 186 -2.94 -1.87 -15.88
N PHE A 187 -1.88 -2.45 -15.31
CA PHE A 187 -1.33 -3.69 -15.79
C PHE A 187 -2.33 -4.84 -15.64
N ILE A 188 -3.11 -4.88 -14.56
CA ILE A 188 -4.16 -5.90 -14.37
C ILE A 188 -5.24 -5.78 -15.46
N LEU A 189 -5.68 -4.57 -15.79
CA LEU A 189 -6.74 -4.34 -16.80
C LEU A 189 -6.38 -4.83 -18.19
N LYS A 190 -5.09 -4.78 -18.55
CA LYS A 190 -4.64 -5.21 -19.87
C LYS A 190 -4.77 -6.73 -20.07
N HIS A 191 -4.80 -7.49 -18.97
CA HIS A 191 -4.71 -8.95 -19.01
C HIS A 191 -6.01 -9.67 -18.62
N LEU A 192 -7.01 -9.00 -18.03
CA LEU A 192 -8.25 -9.64 -17.59
C LEU A 192 -9.50 -8.88 -18.02
N THR A 193 -10.48 -9.61 -18.56
CA THR A 193 -11.88 -9.19 -18.72
C THR A 193 -12.59 -9.18 -17.35
N LEU A 194 -12.30 -8.16 -16.55
CA LEU A 194 -12.82 -8.06 -15.17
C LEU A 194 -14.33 -7.83 -15.09
N ARG A 195 -14.99 -8.51 -14.13
CA ARG A 195 -16.38 -8.23 -13.72
C ARG A 195 -16.48 -6.82 -13.10
N THR A 196 -17.66 -6.22 -13.13
CA THR A 196 -17.92 -4.84 -12.67
C THR A 196 -17.45 -4.59 -11.23
N GLU A 197 -17.57 -5.58 -10.35
CA GLU A 197 -17.11 -5.51 -8.95
C GLU A 197 -15.58 -5.35 -8.83
N GLN A 198 -14.82 -6.05 -9.70
CA GLN A 198 -13.35 -5.95 -9.73
C GLN A 198 -12.91 -4.63 -10.35
N LYS A 199 -13.61 -4.15 -11.39
CA LYS A 199 -13.39 -2.80 -11.95
C LYS A 199 -13.59 -1.72 -10.90
N LEU A 200 -14.60 -1.85 -10.04
CA LEU A 200 -14.85 -0.87 -8.98
C LEU A 200 -13.81 -0.95 -7.85
N GLY A 201 -13.29 -2.14 -7.54
CA GLY A 201 -12.14 -2.28 -6.64
C GLY A 201 -10.89 -1.60 -7.20
N LEU A 202 -10.68 -1.73 -8.50
CA LEU A 202 -9.56 -1.15 -9.21
C LEU A 202 -9.59 0.39 -9.25
N VAL A 203 -10.75 0.98 -9.59
CA VAL A 203 -10.97 2.44 -9.50
C VAL A 203 -10.74 2.92 -8.08
N GLY A 204 -11.20 2.16 -7.09
CA GLY A 204 -10.91 2.42 -5.69
C GLY A 204 -9.42 2.56 -5.43
N VAL A 205 -8.60 1.58 -5.81
CA VAL A 205 -7.16 1.66 -5.53
C VAL A 205 -6.44 2.72 -6.37
N PHE A 206 -6.85 2.93 -7.62
CA PHE A 206 -6.33 4.01 -8.44
C PHE A 206 -6.47 5.37 -7.73
N SER A 207 -7.67 5.68 -7.23
CA SER A 207 -7.92 6.92 -6.50
C SER A 207 -7.08 7.00 -5.22
N LEU A 208 -6.87 5.88 -4.54
CA LEU A 208 -6.06 5.83 -3.32
C LEU A 208 -4.58 6.12 -3.58
N GLY A 209 -3.98 5.50 -4.60
CA GLY A 209 -2.61 5.78 -5.00
C GLY A 209 -2.42 7.22 -5.51
N ALA A 210 -3.41 7.76 -6.22
CA ALA A 210 -3.40 9.14 -6.67
C ALA A 210 -3.37 10.13 -5.49
N ILE A 211 -4.17 9.88 -4.46
CA ILE A 211 -4.26 10.75 -3.27
C ILE A 211 -2.92 10.77 -2.53
N THR A 212 -2.34 9.60 -2.23
CA THR A 212 -1.05 9.56 -1.50
C THR A 212 0.06 10.23 -2.29
N MET A 213 0.18 9.89 -3.58
CA MET A 213 1.16 10.51 -4.48
C MET A 213 1.00 12.04 -4.56
N SER A 214 -0.24 12.54 -4.60
CA SER A 214 -0.52 13.98 -4.64
C SER A 214 -0.10 14.68 -3.34
N VAL A 215 -0.34 14.06 -2.19
CA VAL A 215 0.09 14.63 -0.89
C VAL A 215 1.61 14.64 -0.77
N SER A 216 2.29 13.55 -1.17
CA SER A 216 3.76 13.48 -1.20
C SER A 216 4.37 14.53 -2.14
N LEU A 217 3.74 14.78 -3.29
CA LEU A 217 4.16 15.82 -4.24
C LEU A 217 3.90 17.22 -3.69
N ALA A 218 2.74 17.45 -3.06
CA ALA A 218 2.41 18.73 -2.45
C ALA A 218 3.44 19.09 -1.35
N ARG A 219 3.83 18.14 -0.49
CA ARG A 219 4.89 18.35 0.50
C ARG A 219 6.19 18.80 -0.16
N PHE A 220 6.59 18.14 -1.26
CA PHE A 220 7.81 18.49 -1.99
C PHE A 220 7.74 19.89 -2.59
N ILE A 221 6.65 20.23 -3.27
CA ILE A 221 6.45 21.55 -3.88
C ILE A 221 6.46 22.65 -2.81
N ILE A 222 5.75 22.45 -1.70
CA ILE A 222 5.71 23.43 -0.60
C ILE A 222 7.11 23.59 0.02
N SER A 223 7.86 22.49 0.18
CA SER A 223 9.23 22.55 0.70
C SER A 223 10.17 23.28 -0.24
N ASN A 224 10.08 23.00 -1.55
CA ASN A 224 10.91 23.66 -2.56
C ASN A 224 10.55 25.15 -2.71
N ALA A 225 9.27 25.51 -2.68
CA ALA A 225 8.81 26.89 -2.75
C ALA A 225 9.23 27.74 -1.54
N ALA A 226 9.56 27.10 -0.43
CA ALA A 226 10.07 27.73 0.78
C ALA A 226 11.60 27.61 0.92
N ASP A 227 12.32 27.30 -0.17
CA ASP A 227 13.78 27.07 -0.19
C ASP A 227 14.26 26.08 0.88
N TYR A 228 13.43 25.09 1.21
CA TYR A 228 13.65 24.10 2.28
C TYR A 228 13.82 24.70 3.69
N GLN A 229 13.42 25.96 3.89
CA GLN A 229 13.44 26.68 5.18
C GLN A 229 12.04 26.84 5.78
N LEU A 230 11.20 25.80 5.65
CA LEU A 230 9.88 25.79 6.28
C LEU A 230 10.01 25.83 7.81
N ASP A 231 9.15 26.64 8.44
CA ASP A 231 9.01 26.62 9.90
C ASP A 231 8.73 25.19 10.41
N TYR A 232 9.44 24.78 11.47
CA TYR A 232 9.36 23.43 12.03
C TYR A 232 7.92 22.92 12.27
N PRO A 233 6.98 23.71 12.83
CA PRO A 233 5.62 23.23 13.04
C PRO A 233 4.86 22.92 11.74
N SER A 234 5.10 23.71 10.69
CA SER A 234 4.47 23.52 9.37
C SER A 234 5.05 22.32 8.65
N GLY A 235 6.38 22.17 8.63
CA GLY A 235 7.05 21.00 8.07
C GLY A 235 6.59 19.70 8.74
N ASN A 236 6.57 19.68 10.07
CA ASN A 236 6.13 18.50 10.82
C ASN A 236 4.65 18.16 10.61
N ALA A 237 3.80 19.16 10.43
CA ALA A 237 2.38 18.98 10.09
C ALA A 237 2.19 18.38 8.69
N LEU A 238 2.99 18.79 7.70
CA LEU A 238 2.96 18.20 6.35
C LEU A 238 3.38 16.72 6.37
N CYS A 239 4.44 16.37 7.10
CA CYS A 239 4.85 14.97 7.28
C CYS A 239 3.76 14.15 7.96
N MET A 240 3.15 14.67 9.02
CA MET A 240 2.03 14.01 9.70
C MET A 240 0.82 13.85 8.78
N ALA A 241 0.52 14.85 7.93
CA ALA A 241 -0.57 14.78 6.96
C ALA A 241 -0.31 13.71 5.90
N GLU A 242 0.93 13.52 5.44
CA GLU A 242 1.30 12.45 4.51
C GLU A 242 1.11 11.07 5.15
N MET A 243 1.64 10.86 6.35
CA MET A 243 1.49 9.59 7.08
C MET A 243 0.02 9.28 7.42
N ALA A 244 -0.72 10.27 7.94
CA ALA A 244 -2.13 10.11 8.29
C ALA A 244 -2.97 9.80 7.05
N THR A 245 -2.76 10.55 5.96
CA THR A 245 -3.42 10.29 4.68
C THR A 245 -3.14 8.88 4.20
N ALA A 246 -1.88 8.42 4.21
CA ALA A 246 -1.53 7.06 3.79
C ALA A 246 -2.27 5.98 4.59
N VAL A 247 -2.35 6.12 5.92
CA VAL A 247 -3.10 5.19 6.80
C VAL A 247 -4.61 5.25 6.51
N VAL A 248 -5.19 6.45 6.42
CA VAL A 248 -6.63 6.62 6.14
C VAL A 248 -6.99 5.99 4.80
N VAL A 249 -6.24 6.35 3.75
CA VAL A 249 -6.42 5.88 2.38
C VAL A 249 -6.38 4.35 2.32
N VAL A 250 -5.37 3.71 2.90
CA VAL A 250 -5.30 2.25 2.87
C VAL A 250 -6.45 1.59 3.63
N CYS A 251 -7.05 2.28 4.61
CA CYS A 251 -8.19 1.79 5.37
C CYS A 251 -9.52 1.80 4.59
N LEU A 252 -9.69 2.71 3.62
CA LEU A 252 -10.95 2.95 2.89
C LEU A 252 -11.53 1.73 2.12
N PRO A 253 -10.74 0.90 1.40
CA PRO A 253 -11.28 -0.27 0.67
C PRO A 253 -12.03 -1.25 1.57
N GLY A 254 -11.53 -1.48 2.78
CA GLY A 254 -12.19 -2.36 3.77
C GLY A 254 -13.49 -1.78 4.31
N LEU A 255 -13.64 -0.45 4.31
CA LEU A 255 -14.81 0.27 4.84
C LEU A 255 -15.95 0.41 3.82
N LYS A 256 -15.65 0.34 2.51
CA LYS A 256 -16.63 0.48 1.43
C LYS A 256 -17.86 -0.43 1.58
N LYS A 257 -17.70 -1.64 2.10
CA LYS A 257 -18.81 -2.58 2.32
C LYS A 257 -19.84 -2.09 3.35
N LEU A 258 -19.41 -1.31 4.33
CA LEU A 258 -20.29 -0.70 5.33
C LEU A 258 -21.20 0.36 4.67
N ILE A 259 -20.61 1.18 3.79
CA ILE A 259 -21.28 2.30 3.10
C ILE A 259 -22.27 1.79 2.05
N MET A 260 -21.92 0.74 1.30
CA MET A 260 -22.80 0.20 0.26
C MET A 260 -24.01 -0.56 0.82
N ARG A 261 -23.88 -1.22 1.98
CA ARG A 261 -24.98 -1.97 2.59
C ARG A 261 -25.93 -1.11 3.43
N SER A 262 -25.49 0.01 3.98
CA SER A 262 -26.41 0.97 4.62
C SER A 262 -27.40 1.60 3.63
N ARG A 263 -27.08 1.53 2.33
CA ARG A 263 -27.92 2.01 1.22
C ARG A 263 -28.81 0.93 0.59
N THR A 264 -28.72 -0.33 1.01
CA THR A 264 -29.66 -1.36 0.53
C THR A 264 -30.89 -1.37 1.45
N PRO A 265 -32.09 -0.99 0.96
CA PRO A 265 -33.29 -1.19 1.74
C PRO A 265 -33.47 -2.69 1.93
N THR A 266 -33.62 -3.12 3.18
CA THR A 266 -34.06 -4.47 3.54
C THR A 266 -35.50 -4.67 3.05
N ASN A 267 -35.67 -4.93 1.76
CA ASN A 267 -36.89 -5.53 1.23
C ASN A 267 -36.78 -7.04 1.43
N THR A 268 -37.07 -7.49 2.65
CA THR A 268 -37.45 -8.88 2.91
C THR A 268 -38.83 -9.12 2.29
N THR A 269 -38.87 -9.38 0.99
CA THR A 269 -40.07 -9.95 0.35
C THR A 269 -39.89 -11.46 0.31
N SER A 270 -40.46 -12.13 1.31
CA SER A 270 -40.67 -13.58 1.29
C SER A 270 -41.67 -13.92 0.18
N GLN A 271 -41.18 -14.30 -1.01
CA GLN A 271 -41.99 -15.04 -1.98
C GLN A 271 -41.59 -16.51 -1.93
N GLY A 272 -42.36 -17.27 -1.16
CA GLY A 272 -42.37 -18.73 -1.23
C GLY A 272 -43.03 -19.15 -2.54
N PHE A 273 -42.22 -19.55 -3.53
CA PHE A 273 -42.70 -20.31 -4.68
C PHE A 273 -42.59 -21.79 -4.34
N SER A 274 -43.73 -22.40 -4.03
CA SER A 274 -43.88 -23.86 -4.06
C SER A 274 -44.12 -24.29 -5.52
N SER A 275 -43.13 -24.92 -6.14
CA SER A 275 -43.36 -25.73 -7.34
C SER A 275 -43.22 -27.21 -6.97
N LYS A 276 -44.34 -27.92 -7.09
CA LYS A 276 -44.39 -29.39 -7.14
C LYS A 276 -43.78 -29.83 -8.46
N GLN A 277 -42.87 -30.80 -8.44
CA GLN A 277 -42.69 -31.69 -9.59
C GLN A 277 -42.22 -33.08 -9.15
N SER A 278 -42.93 -34.08 -9.66
CA SER A 278 -42.79 -35.50 -9.41
C SER A 278 -41.88 -36.20 -10.42
N SER A 279 -41.42 -37.38 -9.99
CA SER A 279 -41.08 -38.59 -10.76
C SER A 279 -39.81 -38.66 -11.63
N SER A 280 -38.84 -39.39 -11.06
CA SER A 280 -38.25 -40.67 -11.53
C SER A 280 -37.27 -40.77 -12.72
N SER A 281 -36.06 -41.22 -12.34
CA SER A 281 -35.24 -42.36 -12.83
C SER A 281 -34.23 -42.25 -14.00
N HIS A 282 -33.00 -42.66 -13.64
CA HIS A 282 -31.95 -43.44 -14.36
C HIS A 282 -31.10 -42.79 -15.47
N SER A 283 -29.79 -42.62 -15.23
CA SER A 283 -28.74 -43.59 -15.64
C SER A 283 -27.28 -43.11 -15.42
N SER A 284 -26.45 -44.09 -15.02
CA SER A 284 -25.00 -44.31 -15.20
C SER A 284 -23.94 -43.19 -15.19
N ASN A 285 -23.07 -43.28 -14.16
CA ASN A 285 -21.59 -43.27 -14.21
C ASN A 285 -20.85 -42.65 -15.41
N MET A 286 -20.06 -41.62 -15.14
CA MET A 286 -18.63 -41.64 -15.51
C MET A 286 -17.81 -40.78 -14.53
N ARG A 287 -16.92 -41.43 -13.76
CA ARG A 287 -15.92 -40.77 -12.91
C ARG A 287 -14.79 -40.23 -13.79
N GLY A 288 -14.88 -38.95 -14.15
CA GLY A 288 -13.74 -38.16 -14.61
C GLY A 288 -13.14 -37.39 -13.42
N PHE A 289 -12.13 -37.97 -12.76
CA PHE A 289 -11.31 -37.24 -11.80
C PHE A 289 -10.23 -36.47 -12.58
N LYS A 290 -10.59 -35.30 -13.12
CA LYS A 290 -9.64 -34.31 -13.65
C LYS A 290 -10.07 -32.91 -13.22
N SER A 291 -9.18 -32.26 -12.46
CA SER A 291 -9.07 -30.81 -12.22
C SER A 291 -10.38 -30.01 -12.13
N ARG A 292 -11.13 -30.17 -11.03
CA ARG A 292 -12.27 -29.27 -10.74
C ARG A 292 -11.87 -27.95 -10.08
N THR A 293 -10.66 -27.84 -9.53
CA THR A 293 -10.27 -26.69 -8.71
C THR A 293 -9.95 -25.44 -9.54
N ALA A 294 -9.27 -25.60 -10.68
CA ALA A 294 -8.91 -24.48 -11.54
C ALA A 294 -10.12 -23.94 -12.31
N SER A 295 -10.87 -24.82 -12.98
CA SER A 295 -12.06 -24.46 -13.77
C SER A 295 -13.15 -23.79 -12.91
N GLN A 296 -13.38 -24.25 -11.67
CA GLN A 296 -14.31 -23.59 -10.75
C GLN A 296 -13.83 -22.19 -10.33
N ALA A 297 -12.51 -22.01 -10.10
CA ALA A 297 -11.94 -20.71 -9.78
C ALA A 297 -12.02 -19.73 -10.97
N TYR A 298 -11.79 -20.20 -12.21
CA TYR A 298 -11.94 -19.38 -13.43
C TYR A 298 -13.39 -18.99 -13.70
N ALA A 299 -14.34 -19.92 -13.52
CA ALA A 299 -15.77 -19.66 -13.70
C ALA A 299 -16.32 -18.67 -12.64
N GLU A 300 -15.85 -18.76 -11.40
CA GLU A 300 -16.16 -17.80 -10.33
C GLU A 300 -15.67 -16.38 -10.67
N TRP A 301 -14.57 -16.27 -11.41
CA TRP A 301 -13.98 -15.01 -11.88
C TRP A 301 -14.54 -14.50 -13.22
N GLY A 302 -15.40 -15.27 -13.91
CA GLY A 302 -16.06 -14.84 -15.15
C GLY A 302 -15.22 -14.90 -16.41
N VAL A 303 -14.15 -15.72 -16.39
CA VAL A 303 -13.41 -16.06 -17.61
C VAL A 303 -14.33 -16.92 -18.49
N MET A 304 -14.56 -16.49 -19.73
CA MET A 304 -15.36 -17.24 -20.70
C MET A 304 -14.62 -18.52 -21.11
N ASP A 305 -15.36 -19.60 -21.35
CA ASP A 305 -14.81 -20.94 -21.60
C ASP A 305 -13.79 -20.97 -22.78
N ASP A 306 -13.95 -20.07 -23.76
CA ASP A 306 -13.09 -19.92 -24.93
C ASP A 306 -11.64 -19.53 -24.59
N GLU A 307 -11.42 -18.72 -23.54
CA GLU A 307 -10.05 -18.36 -23.08
C GLU A 307 -9.41 -19.46 -22.24
N ILE A 308 -10.23 -20.31 -21.60
CA ILE A 308 -9.75 -21.46 -20.83
C ILE A 308 -9.23 -22.53 -21.80
N GLU A 309 -9.90 -22.76 -22.93
CA GLU A 309 -9.40 -23.70 -23.95
C GLU A 309 -8.06 -23.27 -24.56
N LEU A 310 -7.88 -21.96 -24.81
CA LEU A 310 -6.62 -21.40 -25.36
C LEU A 310 -5.41 -21.59 -24.44
N ALA A 311 -5.59 -21.54 -23.12
CA ALA A 311 -4.51 -21.76 -22.15
C ALA A 311 -4.23 -23.25 -21.87
N THR A 312 -5.15 -24.15 -22.23
CA THR A 312 -5.09 -25.57 -21.86
C THR A 312 -4.64 -26.48 -23.01
N GLN A 313 -4.51 -25.97 -24.24
CA GLN A 313 -3.96 -26.78 -25.32
C GLN A 313 -2.43 -26.94 -25.16
N PRO A 314 -1.92 -28.18 -24.99
CA PRO A 314 -0.50 -28.42 -25.15
C PRO A 314 -0.14 -28.13 -26.61
N GLN A 315 0.86 -27.29 -26.82
CA GLN A 315 1.40 -26.91 -28.12
C GLN A 315 1.75 -28.17 -28.94
N GLN A 316 0.79 -28.67 -29.73
CA GLN A 316 1.05 -29.67 -30.75
C GLN A 316 1.81 -28.97 -31.88
N SER A 317 3.11 -29.26 -31.95
CA SER A 317 3.97 -28.86 -33.06
C SER A 317 3.41 -29.42 -34.36
N HIS A 318 2.86 -28.56 -35.21
CA HIS A 318 2.62 -28.86 -36.60
C HIS A 318 3.96 -29.05 -37.31
N LEU A 319 4.29 -30.28 -37.68
CA LEU A 319 5.26 -30.58 -38.73
C LEU A 319 4.49 -30.77 -40.04
N PRO A 320 4.77 -29.99 -41.11
CA PRO A 320 4.15 -30.19 -42.41
C PRO A 320 4.71 -31.46 -43.06
N GLY A 321 3.82 -32.30 -43.56
CA GLY A 321 4.16 -33.51 -44.28
C GLY A 321 4.75 -33.19 -45.65
N GLU A 322 5.94 -33.70 -45.90
CA GLU A 322 6.43 -34.06 -47.23
C GLU A 322 7.23 -35.35 -47.13
N LEU A 323 7.18 -36.13 -48.22
CA LEU A 323 7.92 -37.36 -48.51
C LEU A 323 7.27 -38.68 -48.06
N GLN A 324 6.17 -39.01 -48.73
CA GLN A 324 5.77 -40.40 -48.96
C GLN A 324 5.94 -40.72 -50.44
N ASP A 325 7.17 -41.03 -50.85
CA ASP A 325 7.49 -41.95 -51.95
C ASP A 325 9.01 -41.98 -52.18
N VAL A 326 9.72 -43.03 -51.70
CA VAL A 326 10.82 -43.73 -52.41
C VAL A 326 11.10 -45.06 -51.69
N GLY A 327 10.92 -46.18 -52.42
CA GLY A 327 11.65 -47.46 -52.30
C GLY A 327 11.31 -48.35 -51.09
N LYS A 328 10.62 -49.50 -51.21
CA LYS A 328 10.99 -50.69 -51.98
C LYS A 328 12.50 -50.86 -52.17
N LEU A 329 13.06 -51.76 -51.35
CA LEU A 329 14.19 -52.67 -51.55
C LEU A 329 15.22 -52.59 -50.42
N LEU A 330 15.33 -53.75 -49.76
CA LEU A 330 16.32 -54.24 -48.79
C LEU A 330 16.04 -53.95 -47.32
#